data_AF-A0A6B2IWJ1-F1
#
_entry.id   AF-A0A6B2IWJ1-F1
#
_cell.length_a   1.000
_cell.length_b   1.000
_cell.length_c   1.000
_cell.angle_alpha   90.00
_cell.angle_beta   90.00
_cell.angle_gamma   90.00
#
_symmetry.space_group_name_H-M   'P 1'
#
loop_
_entity.id
_entity.type
_entity.pdbx_description
1 polymer ?
#
loop_
_entity_poly.entity_id
_entity_poly.type
_entity_poly.pdbx_seq_one_letter_code
_entity_poly.pdbx_strand_id
1 'polypeptide(L)'
;MRFALLLLWLTILAPAAHAADWLTWRRVGEGQFWYRASAAQTAFTPLGPRQSAAFSTRFLAIWLDPRTTYPELRQQLIGGTP
;
A
#
# COMPACT_ATOMS: atom_id res chain seq x y z
N MET A 1 18.51 2.39 36.15
CA MET A 1 19.45 3.09 35.23
C MET A 1 19.63 2.34 33.91
N ARG A 2 20.37 1.21 33.82
CA ARG A 2 20.65 0.50 32.53
C ARG A 2 19.42 0.26 31.62
N PHE A 3 18.28 -0.14 32.17
CA PHE A 3 17.03 -0.30 31.39
C PHE A 3 16.48 0.98 30.78
N ALA A 4 16.57 2.13 31.48
CA ALA A 4 16.15 3.41 30.93
C ALA A 4 17.05 3.84 29.77
N LEU A 5 18.34 3.55 29.85
CA LEU A 5 19.29 3.78 28.76
C LEU A 5 18.98 2.88 27.55
N LEU A 6 18.63 1.62 27.76
CA LEU A 6 18.20 0.71 26.68
C LEU A 6 16.88 1.17 26.01
N LEU A 7 15.91 1.66 26.77
CA LEU A 7 14.68 2.23 26.23
C LEU A 7 14.92 3.53 25.45
N LEU A 8 15.84 4.39 25.92
CA LEU A 8 16.27 5.59 25.22
C LEU A 8 17.01 5.25 23.91
N TRP A 9 17.86 4.23 23.92
CA TRP A 9 18.48 3.70 22.69
C TRP A 9 17.43 3.12 21.74
N LEU A 10 16.41 2.42 22.24
CA LEU A 10 15.35 1.86 21.40
C LEU A 10 14.54 2.94 20.69
N THR A 11 14.24 4.07 21.33
CA THR A 11 13.57 5.20 20.66
C THR A 11 14.49 5.96 19.71
N ILE A 12 15.77 6.10 20.03
CA ILE A 12 16.77 6.74 19.14
C ILE A 12 17.08 5.88 17.90
N LEU A 13 16.99 4.55 18.00
CA LEU A 13 17.24 3.62 16.89
C LEU A 13 15.97 3.23 16.09
N ALA A 14 14.79 3.74 16.48
CA ALA A 14 13.51 3.49 15.80
C ALA A 14 13.05 4.49 14.70
N PRO A 15 13.80 5.51 14.21
CA PRO A 15 13.29 6.48 13.22
C PRO A 15 13.32 5.94 11.79
N ALA A 16 12.63 4.82 11.54
CA ALA A 16 12.51 4.21 10.21
C ALA A 16 11.11 3.64 9.94
N ALA A 17 10.50 2.94 10.90
CA ALA A 17 9.18 2.29 10.77
C ALA A 17 7.99 3.28 10.85
N HIS A 18 8.11 4.42 10.17
CA HIS A 18 7.01 5.34 9.93
C HIS A 18 6.01 4.69 8.97
N ALA A 19 4.71 4.88 9.21
CA ALA A 19 3.63 4.27 8.44
C ALA A 19 3.50 4.84 7.00
N ALA A 20 4.46 4.50 6.14
CA ALA A 20 4.53 4.91 4.73
C ALA A 20 5.15 3.82 3.83
N ASP A 21 5.13 2.56 4.27
CA ASP A 21 5.56 1.38 3.51
C ASP A 21 4.55 1.09 2.37
N TRP A 22 4.72 1.85 1.30
CA TRP A 22 3.91 2.04 0.09
C TRP A 22 3.67 0.81 -0.82
N LEU A 23 2.85 -0.16 -0.41
CA LEU A 23 2.29 -1.07 -1.41
C LEU A 23 1.29 -0.30 -2.30
N THR A 24 1.58 -0.22 -3.60
CA THR A 24 0.68 0.35 -4.62
C THR A 24 0.42 -0.65 -5.74
N TRP A 25 -0.70 -0.46 -6.43
CA TRP A 25 -1.14 -1.30 -7.54
C TRP A 25 -1.17 -0.49 -8.83
N ARG A 26 -0.47 -0.96 -9.86
CA ARG A 26 -0.45 -0.32 -11.18
C ARG A 26 -0.93 -1.31 -12.24
N ARG A 27 -2.03 -0.99 -12.92
CA ARG A 27 -2.54 -1.72 -14.09
C ARG A 27 -2.15 -0.97 -15.37
N VAL A 28 -1.15 -1.47 -16.09
CA VAL A 28 -0.77 -1.00 -17.44
C VAL A 28 -0.74 -2.22 -18.35
N GLY A 29 -1.90 -2.53 -18.94
CA GLY A 29 -2.21 -3.87 -19.43
C GLY A 29 -2.48 -4.80 -18.25
N GLU A 30 -1.51 -5.67 -17.93
CA GLU A 30 -1.54 -6.51 -16.74
C GLU A 30 -1.24 -5.72 -15.46
N GLY A 31 -1.67 -6.28 -14.33
CA GLY A 31 -1.51 -5.67 -13.01
C GLY A 31 -0.14 -5.99 -12.41
N GLN A 32 0.45 -5.04 -11.71
CA GLN A 32 1.73 -5.21 -11.04
C GLN A 32 1.65 -4.56 -9.66
N PHE A 33 2.10 -5.28 -8.63
CA PHE A 33 2.40 -4.69 -7.33
C PHE A 33 3.71 -3.91 -7.44
N TRP A 34 3.70 -2.69 -6.93
CA TRP A 34 4.89 -1.85 -6.80
C TRP A 34 5.02 -1.41 -5.35
N TYR A 35 6.26 -1.24 -4.93
CA TYR A 35 6.65 -0.84 -3.59
C TYR A 35 7.36 0.52 -3.67
N ARG A 36 6.87 1.46 -2.82
CA ARG A 36 8.04 3.34 -0.45
C ARG A 36 8.83 2.80 0.81
N ALA A 37 10.08 2.36 0.70
CA ALA A 37 10.84 1.91 1.88
C ALA A 37 11.18 3.09 2.81
N SER A 38 11.03 4.32 2.31
CA SER A 38 10.91 5.55 3.09
C SER A 38 10.23 6.62 2.23
N ALA A 39 9.41 7.49 2.84
CA ALA A 39 8.73 8.59 2.15
C ALA A 39 9.66 9.50 1.29
N ALA A 40 10.97 9.50 1.55
CA ALA A 40 11.98 10.19 0.76
C ALA A 40 12.30 9.54 -0.61
N GLN A 41 11.98 8.26 -0.83
CA GLN A 41 12.22 7.58 -2.11
C GLN A 41 11.20 8.02 -3.16
N THR A 42 11.67 8.32 -4.38
CA THR A 42 10.83 8.77 -5.50
C THR A 42 10.54 7.67 -6.53
N ALA A 43 11.43 6.69 -6.67
CA ALA A 43 11.35 5.65 -7.69
C ALA A 43 10.80 4.33 -7.13
N PHE A 44 9.56 3.98 -7.50
CA PHE A 44 8.91 2.72 -7.12
C PHE A 44 9.65 1.50 -7.69
N THR A 45 9.76 0.43 -6.90
CA THR A 45 10.33 -0.86 -7.29
C THR A 45 9.20 -1.88 -7.55
N PRO A 46 9.23 -2.68 -8.63
CA PRO A 46 8.23 -3.71 -8.87
C PRO A 46 8.39 -4.87 -7.87
N LEU A 47 7.29 -5.30 -7.25
CA LEU A 47 7.26 -6.39 -6.28
C LEU A 47 6.71 -7.66 -6.93
N GLY A 48 7.61 -8.61 -7.25
CA GLY A 48 7.25 -9.87 -7.90
C GLY A 48 6.87 -9.72 -9.39
N PRO A 49 6.39 -10.79 -10.04
CA PRO A 49 6.01 -10.78 -11.45
C PRO A 49 4.69 -10.04 -11.71
N ARG A 50 4.41 -9.76 -12.99
CA ARG A 50 3.10 -9.27 -13.43
C ARG A 50 2.02 -10.30 -13.13
N GLN A 51 0.86 -9.80 -12.77
CA GLN A 51 -0.31 -10.57 -12.38
C GLN A 51 -1.30 -10.63 -13.54
N SER A 52 -1.81 -11.82 -13.82
CA SER A 52 -2.69 -12.08 -14.96
C SER A 52 -3.89 -11.13 -15.00
N ALA A 53 -4.42 -10.87 -16.20
CA ALA A 53 -5.64 -10.08 -16.36
C ALA A 53 -6.81 -10.59 -15.47
N ALA A 54 -6.92 -11.92 -15.29
CA ALA A 54 -7.95 -12.53 -14.44
C ALA A 54 -7.75 -12.25 -12.94
N PHE A 55 -6.52 -12.36 -12.42
CA PHE A 55 -6.19 -11.92 -11.05
C PHE A 55 -6.45 -10.42 -10.90
N SER A 56 -5.97 -9.63 -11.86
CA SER A 56 -6.06 -8.16 -11.87
C SER A 56 -7.49 -7.63 -11.89
N THR A 57 -8.45 -8.42 -12.38
CA THR A 57 -9.88 -8.08 -12.32
C THR A 57 -10.50 -8.49 -10.99
N ARG A 58 -10.19 -9.69 -10.48
CA ARG A 58 -10.67 -10.15 -9.15
C ARG A 58 -10.15 -9.29 -8.00
N PHE A 59 -8.89 -8.85 -8.07
CA PHE A 59 -8.28 -7.95 -7.10
C PHE A 59 -9.00 -6.60 -7.06
N LEU A 60 -9.19 -5.95 -8.22
CA LEU A 60 -9.91 -4.67 -8.28
C LEU A 60 -11.39 -4.79 -7.87
N ALA A 61 -12.03 -5.94 -8.09
CA ALA A 61 -13.40 -6.18 -7.68
C ALA A 61 -13.62 -6.08 -6.15
N ILE A 62 -12.58 -6.29 -5.32
CA ILE A 62 -12.66 -6.10 -3.86
C ILE A 62 -13.17 -4.69 -3.49
N TRP A 63 -12.82 -3.67 -4.30
CA TRP A 63 -13.24 -2.28 -4.09
C TRP A 63 -14.29 -1.80 -5.10
N LEU A 64 -14.32 -2.34 -6.33
CA LEU A 64 -15.16 -1.82 -7.41
C LEU A 64 -16.45 -2.61 -7.67
N ASP A 65 -16.58 -3.83 -7.15
CA ASP A 65 -17.82 -4.61 -7.29
C ASP A 65 -18.97 -3.93 -6.53
N PRO A 66 -20.20 -3.88 -7.07
CA PRO A 66 -21.38 -3.33 -6.37
C PRO A 66 -21.68 -3.97 -4.99
N ARG A 67 -21.11 -5.14 -4.68
CA ARG A 67 -21.25 -5.88 -3.41
C ARG A 67 -20.06 -5.72 -2.47
N THR A 68 -19.15 -4.77 -2.71
CA THR A 68 -18.04 -4.47 -1.80
C THR A 68 -18.54 -4.03 -0.41
N THR A 69 -17.78 -4.37 0.64
CA THR A 69 -18.00 -3.90 2.01
C THR A 69 -17.63 -2.42 2.21
N TYR A 70 -17.12 -1.73 1.18
CA TYR A 70 -16.69 -0.33 1.23
C TYR A 70 -17.44 0.56 0.22
N PRO A 71 -18.77 0.71 0.32
CA PRO A 71 -19.57 1.35 -0.72
C PRO A 71 -19.26 2.84 -0.93
N GLU A 72 -18.90 3.60 0.11
CA GLU A 72 -18.54 5.02 0.02
C GLU A 72 -17.20 5.20 -0.70
N LEU A 73 -16.19 4.40 -0.32
CA LEU A 73 -14.89 4.34 -0.99
C LEU A 73 -15.06 3.94 -2.46
N ARG A 74 -15.97 3.01 -2.76
CA ARG A 74 -16.31 2.64 -4.13
C ARG A 74 -16.87 3.82 -4.92
N GLN A 75 -17.79 4.61 -4.35
CA GLN A 75 -18.31 5.81 -5.04
C GLN A 75 -17.18 6.78 -5.37
N GLN A 76 -16.32 7.08 -4.39
CA GLN A 76 -15.15 7.94 -4.59
C GLN A 76 -14.21 7.42 -5.70
N LEU A 77 -13.95 6.10 -5.73
CA LEU A 77 -13.10 5.45 -6.74
C LEU A 77 -13.72 5.42 -8.16
N ILE A 78 -15.04 5.59 -8.30
CA ILE A 78 -15.72 5.71 -9.61
C ILE A 78 -16.12 7.16 -9.96
N GLY A 79 -15.69 8.15 -9.17
CA GLY A 79 -15.94 9.57 -9.40
C GLY A 79 -17.28 10.09 -8.85
N GLY A 80 -17.98 9.31 -8.04
CA GLY A 80 -19.12 9.78 -7.25
C GLY A 80 -18.67 10.60 -6.03
N THR A 81 -19.50 11.55 -5.60
CA THR A 81 -19.32 12.26 -4.32
C THR A 81 -19.64 11.34 -3.13
N PRO A 82 -19.07 11.62 -1.94
CA PRO A 82 -19.50 11.00 -0.68
C PRO A 82 -20.96 11.31 -0.33
#